data_AF-A0A1H6CMF9-F1
#
_entry.id   AF-A0A1H6CMF9-F1
#
_cell.length_a   1.000
_cell.length_b   1.000
_cell.length_c   1.000
_cell.angle_alpha   90.00
_cell.angle_beta   90.00
_cell.angle_gamma   90.00
#
_symmetry.space_group_name_H-M   'P 1'
#
loop_
_entity.id
_entity.type
_entity.pdbx_description
1 polymer ?
#
loop_
_entity_poly.entity_id
_entity_poly.type
_entity_poly.pdbx_seq_one_letter_code
_entity_poly.pdbx_strand_id
1 'polypeptide(L)'
;MTVVNHLPNAKLQYTPMTGSAPDEPAERKLLPEPLQSIMEAVEPLYGVDETLAFGIVHVYGMIVLTSFDYLDKQKLGVIRDLNDHEREIHVFLGDLAAGLAAAASAAIAHRNKTVST
;
A
#
# COMPACT_ATOMS: atom_id res chain seq x y z
N MET A 1 3.46 0.26 -13.98
CA MET A 1 4.36 1.44 -14.13
C MET A 1 3.69 2.66 -14.75
N THR A 2 2.89 2.53 -15.82
CA THR A 2 2.20 3.68 -16.46
C THR A 2 1.26 4.44 -15.52
N VAL A 3 0.48 3.75 -14.69
CA VAL A 3 -0.48 4.39 -13.77
C VAL A 3 0.21 5.22 -12.68
N VAL A 4 1.32 4.72 -12.13
CA VAL A 4 2.06 5.39 -11.05
C VAL A 4 2.62 6.73 -11.53
N ASN A 5 3.14 6.81 -12.76
CA ASN A 5 3.70 8.03 -13.33
C ASN A 5 2.66 9.15 -13.59
N HIS A 6 1.36 8.82 -13.57
CA HIS A 6 0.27 9.78 -13.76
C HIS A 6 -0.35 10.25 -12.43
N LEU A 7 0.21 9.84 -11.28
CA LEU A 7 -0.28 10.27 -9.97
C LEU A 7 0.11 11.74 -9.71
N PRO A 8 -0.77 12.53 -9.06
CA PRO A 8 -0.65 13.98 -8.99
C PRO A 8 0.44 14.50 -8.02
N ASN A 9 1.06 13.64 -7.22
CA ASN A 9 2.02 14.04 -6.19
C ASN A 9 3.23 13.09 -6.17
N ALA A 10 4.43 13.65 -6.03
CA ALA A 10 5.68 12.89 -5.95
C ALA A 10 5.68 11.81 -4.86
N LYS A 11 5.06 12.06 -3.69
CA LYS A 11 4.89 11.05 -2.64
C LYS A 11 4.05 9.86 -3.12
N LEU A 12 2.97 10.12 -3.85
CA LEU A 12 2.12 9.08 -4.43
C LEU A 12 2.84 8.27 -5.52
N GLN A 13 3.91 8.80 -6.11
CA GLN A 13 4.73 8.10 -7.10
C GLN A 13 5.85 7.29 -6.43
N TYR A 14 6.62 7.94 -5.56
CA TYR A 14 7.80 7.35 -4.93
C TYR A 14 7.45 6.29 -3.89
N THR A 15 6.33 6.42 -3.19
CA THR A 15 5.93 5.46 -2.16
C THR A 15 5.65 4.06 -2.75
N PRO A 16 4.80 3.91 -3.80
CA PRO A 16 4.64 2.61 -4.47
C PRO A 16 5.92 2.10 -5.13
N MET A 17 6.72 2.98 -5.75
CA MET A 17 7.99 2.58 -6.37
C MET A 17 8.99 2.01 -5.37
N THR A 18 9.09 2.64 -4.20
CA THR A 18 10.02 2.21 -3.14
C THR A 18 9.48 0.97 -2.43
N GLY A 19 8.17 0.93 -2.16
CA GLY A 19 7.59 -0.15 -1.38
C GLY A 19 7.45 -1.45 -2.15
N SER A 20 7.26 -1.44 -3.47
CA SER A 20 7.27 -2.70 -4.24
C SER A 20 8.67 -3.25 -4.50
N ALA A 21 9.73 -2.47 -4.23
CA ALA A 21 11.10 -2.85 -4.55
C ALA A 21 11.64 -4.04 -3.74
N PRO A 22 11.26 -4.26 -2.46
CA PRO A 22 11.73 -5.41 -1.67
C PRO A 22 11.04 -6.73 -2.01
N ASP A 23 9.80 -6.70 -2.56
CA ASP A 23 9.01 -7.90 -2.84
C ASP A 23 9.73 -8.85 -3.83
N GLU A 24 10.21 -8.33 -4.98
CA GLU A 24 10.91 -9.16 -5.98
C GLU A 24 12.22 -9.80 -5.45
N PRO A 25 13.13 -9.06 -4.77
CA PRO A 25 14.28 -9.66 -4.11
C PRO A 25 13.90 -10.68 -3.03
N ALA A 26 12.81 -10.47 -2.28
CA ALA A 26 12.32 -11.42 -1.29
C ALA A 26 11.90 -12.73 -1.96
N GLU A 27 11.13 -12.67 -3.04
CA GLU A 27 10.72 -13.84 -3.82
C GLU A 27 11.91 -14.62 -4.38
N ARG A 28 12.95 -13.90 -4.81
CA ARG A 28 14.19 -14.49 -5.34
C ARG A 28 15.17 -14.96 -4.27
N LYS A 29 14.84 -14.82 -2.98
CA LYS A 29 15.70 -15.13 -1.83
C LYS A 29 17.04 -14.38 -1.85
N LEU A 30 17.01 -13.12 -2.26
CA LEU A 30 18.18 -12.25 -2.41
C LEU A 30 18.34 -11.25 -1.26
N LEU A 31 17.44 -11.24 -0.28
CA LEU A 31 17.55 -10.37 0.88
C LEU A 31 18.50 -10.94 1.93
N PRO A 32 19.19 -10.07 2.70
CA PRO A 32 19.99 -10.51 3.83
C PRO A 32 19.09 -11.03 4.97
N GLU A 33 19.59 -12.00 5.71
CA GLU A 33 18.98 -12.37 7.00
C GLU A 33 19.18 -11.25 8.04
N PRO A 34 18.22 -10.99 8.94
CA PRO A 34 16.96 -11.73 9.15
C PRO A 34 15.79 -11.28 8.27
N LEU A 35 15.99 -10.28 7.39
CA LEU A 35 14.91 -9.66 6.63
C LEU A 35 14.23 -10.64 5.67
N GLN A 36 15.01 -11.54 5.05
CA GLN A 36 14.46 -12.59 4.20
C GLN A 36 13.46 -13.47 4.97
N SER A 37 13.84 -13.99 6.14
CA SER A 37 12.95 -14.81 6.97
C SER A 37 11.70 -14.05 7.43
N ILE A 38 11.84 -12.76 7.77
CA ILE A 38 10.72 -11.90 8.18
C ILE A 38 9.71 -11.74 7.04
N MET A 39 10.18 -11.49 5.81
CA MET A 39 9.32 -11.32 4.65
C MET A 39 8.68 -12.64 4.19
N GLU A 40 9.42 -13.76 4.23
CA GLU A 40 8.86 -15.09 3.92
C GLU A 40 7.79 -15.53 4.92
N ALA A 41 7.97 -15.18 6.20
CA ALA A 41 7.02 -15.51 7.25
C ALA A 41 5.78 -14.60 7.26
N VAL A 42 5.80 -13.51 6.49
CA VAL A 42 4.80 -12.43 6.58
C VAL A 42 4.59 -12.05 8.05
N GLU A 43 5.71 -11.77 8.74
CA GLU A 43 5.75 -11.56 10.19
C GLU A 43 4.80 -10.43 10.61
N PRO A 44 3.74 -10.69 11.41
CA PRO A 44 2.73 -9.69 11.77
C PRO A 44 3.28 -8.47 12.51
N LEU A 45 4.46 -8.57 13.12
CA LEU A 45 5.12 -7.45 13.80
C LEU A 45 5.98 -6.59 12.87
N TYR A 46 6.17 -6.99 11.61
CA TYR A 46 6.87 -6.22 10.61
C TYR A 46 5.95 -5.17 9.97
N GLY A 47 5.79 -4.01 10.62
CA GLY A 47 4.90 -2.93 10.13
C GLY A 47 5.56 -1.86 9.26
N VAL A 48 6.65 -2.20 8.56
CA VAL A 48 7.40 -1.23 7.73
C VAL A 48 6.64 -0.91 6.44
N ASP A 49 6.00 -1.91 5.86
CA ASP A 49 5.01 -1.84 4.78
C ASP A 49 3.86 -0.89 5.11
N GLU A 50 3.21 -1.07 6.26
CA GLU A 50 2.12 -0.21 6.73
C GLU A 50 2.61 1.24 6.92
N THR A 51 3.79 1.41 7.52
CA THR A 51 4.41 2.73 7.74
C THR A 51 4.65 3.44 6.41
N LEU A 52 5.08 2.71 5.39
CA LEU A 52 5.32 3.26 4.06
C LEU A 52 3.99 3.60 3.37
N ALA A 53 2.97 2.74 3.47
CA ALA A 53 1.61 3.00 2.97
C ALA A 53 0.97 4.23 3.64
N PHE A 54 1.26 4.47 4.92
CA PHE A 54 0.87 5.70 5.63
C PHE A 54 1.41 6.98 4.98
N GLY A 55 2.53 6.89 4.25
CA GLY A 55 3.06 8.00 3.45
C GLY A 55 2.07 8.49 2.39
N ILE A 56 1.26 7.59 1.80
CA ILE A 56 0.19 7.91 0.86
C ILE A 56 -0.99 8.55 1.59
N VAL A 57 -1.40 7.96 2.73
CA VAL A 57 -2.53 8.43 3.56
C VAL A 57 -2.31 9.89 3.98
N HIS A 58 -1.11 10.24 4.43
CA HIS A 58 -0.77 11.60 4.85
C HIS A 58 -0.91 12.67 3.75
N VAL A 59 -0.88 12.31 2.46
CA VAL A 59 -1.09 13.27 1.36
C VAL A 59 -2.51 13.85 1.37
N TYR A 60 -3.49 13.08 1.83
CA TYR A 60 -4.91 13.47 1.88
C TYR A 60 -5.41 13.76 3.30
N GLY A 61 -4.51 13.73 4.28
CA GLY A 61 -4.79 14.03 5.68
C GLY A 61 -5.43 12.90 6.47
N MET A 62 -5.65 13.13 7.76
CA MET A 62 -6.10 12.11 8.72
C MET A 62 -7.50 11.55 8.45
N ILE A 63 -8.31 12.21 7.61
CA ILE A 63 -9.65 11.73 7.24
C ILE A 63 -9.61 10.41 6.48
N VAL A 64 -8.48 10.11 5.83
CA VAL A 64 -8.25 8.90 5.03
C VAL A 64 -7.87 7.70 5.89
N LEU A 65 -7.39 7.96 7.12
CA LEU A 65 -6.83 6.93 7.99
C LEU A 65 -7.82 5.80 8.30
N THR A 66 -9.07 6.15 8.60
CA THR A 66 -10.10 5.15 8.91
C THR A 66 -10.45 4.28 7.70
N SER A 67 -10.40 4.85 6.49
CA SER A 67 -10.64 4.11 5.26
C SER A 67 -9.48 3.16 4.94
N PHE A 68 -8.24 3.61 5.19
CA PHE A 68 -7.05 2.78 5.05
C PHE A 68 -7.09 1.60 6.03
N ASP A 69 -7.25 1.87 7.33
CA ASP A 69 -7.31 0.83 8.38
C ASP A 69 -8.44 -0.18 8.12
N TYR A 70 -9.58 0.28 7.61
CA TYR A 70 -10.67 -0.61 7.22
C TYR A 70 -10.28 -1.52 6.03
N LEU A 71 -9.73 -0.96 4.95
CA LEU A 71 -9.34 -1.73 3.77
C LEU A 71 -8.22 -2.72 4.07
N ASP A 72 -7.27 -2.30 4.90
CA ASP A 72 -6.17 -3.12 5.36
C ASP A 72 -6.66 -4.32 6.18
N LYS A 73 -7.54 -4.10 7.16
CA LYS A 73 -8.07 -5.21 7.98
C LYS A 73 -9.01 -6.14 7.22
N GLN A 74 -9.82 -5.59 6.32
CA GLN A 74 -10.82 -6.41 5.60
C GLN A 74 -10.22 -7.14 4.40
N LYS A 75 -9.05 -6.70 3.90
CA LYS A 75 -8.36 -7.21 2.70
C LYS A 75 -9.38 -7.60 1.61
N LEU A 76 -10.06 -6.61 1.01
CA LEU A 76 -11.14 -6.84 0.04
C LEU A 76 -10.64 -6.78 -1.42
N GLY A 77 -11.30 -7.53 -2.31
CA GLY A 77 -11.04 -7.47 -3.76
C GLY A 77 -9.58 -7.75 -4.09
N VAL A 78 -8.96 -6.86 -4.88
CA VAL A 78 -7.55 -7.02 -5.30
C VAL A 78 -6.58 -7.11 -4.12
N ILE A 79 -6.88 -6.47 -2.97
CA ILE A 79 -6.03 -6.55 -1.78
C ILE A 79 -6.08 -7.97 -1.20
N ARG A 80 -7.25 -8.61 -1.24
CA ARG A 80 -7.38 -10.02 -0.88
C ARG A 80 -6.57 -10.89 -1.80
N ASP A 81 -6.76 -10.67 -3.10
CA ASP A 81 -6.14 -11.49 -4.12
C ASP A 81 -4.62 -11.40 -3.95
N LEU A 82 -4.06 -10.19 -3.78
CA LEU A 82 -2.63 -9.98 -3.52
C LEU A 82 -2.11 -10.70 -2.27
N ASN A 83 -2.90 -10.77 -1.20
CA ASN A 83 -2.53 -11.47 0.04
C ASN A 83 -2.69 -12.99 -0.04
N ASP A 84 -3.60 -13.52 -0.87
CA ASP A 84 -3.94 -14.95 -0.95
C ASP A 84 -2.98 -15.75 -1.85
N HIS A 85 -1.68 -15.41 -1.85
CA HIS A 85 -0.66 -16.11 -2.65
C HIS A 85 0.24 -16.98 -1.76
N GLU A 86 0.15 -18.31 -1.91
CA GLU A 86 1.05 -19.25 -1.21
C GLU A 86 2.49 -19.24 -1.77
N ARG A 87 2.73 -18.62 -2.93
CA ARG A 87 4.02 -18.71 -3.67
C ARG A 87 4.65 -17.37 -4.02
N GLU A 88 3.94 -16.26 -3.82
CA GLU A 88 4.40 -14.91 -4.13
C GLU A 88 4.49 -14.12 -2.82
N ILE A 89 5.53 -13.30 -2.67
CA ILE A 89 5.80 -12.56 -1.43
C ILE A 89 5.41 -11.11 -1.68
N HIS A 90 4.19 -10.77 -1.29
CA HIS A 90 3.59 -9.45 -1.47
C HIS A 90 3.38 -8.73 -0.15
N VAL A 91 4.46 -8.53 0.62
CA VAL A 91 4.40 -7.89 1.93
C VAL A 91 3.97 -6.43 1.78
N PHE A 92 4.58 -5.70 0.84
CA PHE A 92 4.31 -4.26 0.69
C PHE A 92 3.12 -3.96 -0.23
N LEU A 93 2.90 -4.77 -1.25
CA LEU A 93 1.98 -4.44 -2.34
C LEU A 93 0.51 -4.33 -1.89
N GLY A 94 0.09 -5.16 -0.93
CA GLY A 94 -1.27 -5.14 -0.37
C GLY A 94 -1.60 -3.81 0.31
N ASP A 95 -0.71 -3.33 1.16
CA ASP A 95 -0.92 -2.12 1.95
C ASP A 95 -0.78 -0.86 1.10
N LEU A 96 0.12 -0.87 0.12
CA LEU A 96 0.22 0.19 -0.89
C LEU A 96 -1.08 0.30 -1.71
N ALA A 97 -1.68 -0.83 -2.09
CA ALA A 97 -2.96 -0.85 -2.79
C ALA A 97 -4.10 -0.31 -1.90
N ALA A 98 -4.13 -0.70 -0.62
CA ALA A 98 -5.08 -0.16 0.35
C ALA A 98 -4.93 1.36 0.53
N GLY A 99 -3.69 1.84 0.65
CA GLY A 99 -3.37 3.27 0.78
C GLY A 99 -3.81 4.08 -0.43
N LEU A 100 -3.54 3.60 -1.65
CA LEU A 100 -3.97 4.24 -2.89
C LEU A 100 -5.51 4.25 -3.05
N ALA A 101 -6.17 3.15 -2.71
CA ALA A 101 -7.64 3.06 -2.75
C ALA A 101 -8.28 4.04 -1.76
N ALA A 102 -7.76 4.13 -0.53
CA ALA A 102 -8.22 5.07 0.48
C ALA A 102 -8.00 6.53 0.03
N ALA A 103 -6.82 6.83 -0.51
CA ALA A 103 -6.48 8.15 -1.06
C ALA A 103 -7.39 8.56 -2.22
N ALA A 104 -7.67 7.64 -3.15
CA ALA A 104 -8.59 7.88 -4.26
C ALA A 104 -10.03 8.15 -3.77
N SER A 105 -10.51 7.38 -2.79
CA SER A 105 -11.81 7.59 -2.17
C SER A 105 -11.92 8.99 -1.55
N ALA A 106 -10.89 9.42 -0.81
CA ALA A 106 -10.85 10.75 -0.21
C ALA A 106 -10.83 11.88 -1.25
N ALA A 107 -10.06 11.71 -2.33
CA ALA A 107 -10.03 12.66 -3.44
C ALA A 107 -11.42 12.85 -4.07
N ILE A 108 -12.17 11.76 -4.27
CA ILE A 108 -13.54 11.80 -4.78
C ILE A 108 -14.47 12.49 -3.79
N ALA A 109 -14.41 12.13 -2.50
CA ALA A 109 -15.25 12.74 -1.47
C ALA A 109 -15.02 14.25 -1.35
N HIS A 110 -13.77 14.72 -1.44
CA HIS A 110 -13.43 16.14 -1.42
C HIS A 110 -13.99 16.89 -2.63
N ARG A 111 -13.94 16.28 -3.83
CA ARG A 111 -14.49 16.85 -5.06
C ARG A 111 -16.02 16.92 -5.04
N ASN A 112 -16.69 15.93 -4.45
CA ASN A 112 -18.15 15.90 -4.36
C ASN A 112 -18.70 16.94 -3.39
N LYS A 113 -17.95 17.32 -2.34
CA LYS A 113 -18.33 18.42 -1.45
C LYS A 113 -18.29 19.79 -2.13
N THR A 114 -17.55 19.94 -3.22
CA THR A 114 -17.43 21.22 -3.95
C THR A 114 -18.58 21.48 -4.93
N VAL A 115 -19.48 20.50 -5.15
CA VAL A 115 -20.64 20.59 -6.08
C VAL A 115 -21.96 20.71 -5.30
N SER A 116 -21.97 21.51 -4.23
CA SER A 116 -23.18 21.88 -3.50
C SER A 116 -23.13 23.36 -3.11
N THR A 117 -23.19 24.23 -4.13
CA THR A 117 -23.58 25.64 -4.06
C THR A 117 -24.19 26.06 -5.39
#